data_AF-A0A3N4ZV78-F1
#
_entry.id   AF-A0A3N4ZV78-F1
#
_cell.length_a   1.000
_cell.length_b   1.000
_cell.length_c   1.000
_cell.angle_alpha   90.00
_cell.angle_beta   90.00
_cell.angle_gamma   90.00
#
_symmetry.space_group_name_H-M   'P 1'
#
loop_
_entity.id
_entity.type
_entity.pdbx_description
1 polymer ?
#
loop_
_entity_poly.entity_id
_entity_poly.type
_entity_poly.pdbx_seq_one_letter_code
_entity_poly.pdbx_strand_id
1 'polypeptide(L)'
;MSDPHPPQDDGYSATVLGSHWFSGPPPPADAAPDRVEGAVLRFGPGVTAALPAPFPVTSAPAPAPPRRRSGWRRYTLAAVVLAGVLAYLGWQRFGPAVEVREVAVSTDPRGPACDAAADVVATVRTDGRPGTLTYRWVRSDGTRSEELTERVPGGRTEATLHLMWTFRGTGTYPARAELQLLSPTERTAATEFTYTCPR
;
A
#
# COMPACT_ATOMS: atom_id res chain seq x y z
N MET A 1 -26.50 -62.68 2.32
CA MET A 1 -27.58 -62.54 3.30
C MET A 1 -27.35 -61.20 3.97
N SER A 2 -28.21 -60.23 3.62
CA SER A 2 -28.48 -58.96 4.30
C SER A 2 -27.32 -58.00 4.64
N ASP A 3 -27.17 -56.99 3.77
CA ASP A 3 -27.17 -55.52 4.03
C ASP A 3 -27.47 -55.02 5.48
N PRO A 4 -27.33 -53.71 5.80
CA PRO A 4 -26.54 -52.62 5.19
C PRO A 4 -25.96 -51.60 6.22
N HIS A 5 -25.29 -50.59 5.66
CA HIS A 5 -25.29 -49.18 6.08
C HIS A 5 -24.25 -48.66 7.10
N PRO A 6 -23.44 -47.64 6.71
CA PRO A 6 -22.59 -46.85 7.59
C PRO A 6 -23.40 -45.75 8.31
N PRO A 7 -22.99 -45.27 9.49
CA PRO A 7 -23.51 -44.00 9.98
C PRO A 7 -22.94 -42.83 9.16
N GLN A 8 -23.84 -42.15 8.45
CA GLN A 8 -24.10 -40.69 8.52
C GLN A 8 -23.26 -39.94 9.56
N ASP A 9 -22.87 -38.68 9.41
CA ASP A 9 -23.11 -37.62 8.44
C ASP A 9 -22.03 -36.56 8.80
N ASP A 10 -22.03 -35.46 8.04
CA ASP A 10 -21.72 -34.09 8.50
C ASP A 10 -20.71 -33.40 7.59
N GLY A 11 -21.28 -32.99 6.46
CA GLY A 11 -20.65 -32.20 5.43
C GLY A 11 -20.09 -30.89 5.93
N TYR A 12 -18.86 -30.62 5.52
CA TYR A 12 -18.33 -29.28 5.37
C TYR A 12 -18.01 -29.05 3.90
N SER A 13 -19.07 -28.82 3.11
CA SER A 13 -18.95 -28.34 1.73
C SER A 13 -19.27 -26.85 1.71
N ALA A 14 -18.24 -26.04 1.90
CA ALA A 14 -18.28 -24.58 1.78
C ALA A 14 -18.31 -24.14 0.30
N THR A 15 -19.26 -24.65 -0.47
CA THR A 15 -19.56 -24.19 -1.84
C THR A 15 -20.84 -24.90 -2.26
N VAL A 16 -22.02 -24.29 -2.01
CA VAL A 16 -23.25 -24.29 -2.85
C VAL A 16 -24.32 -23.57 -2.01
N LEU A 17 -24.16 -22.26 -1.81
CA LEU A 17 -25.22 -21.39 -1.29
C LEU A 17 -25.34 -20.24 -2.28
N GLY A 18 -26.18 -20.40 -3.29
CA GLY A 18 -26.41 -19.32 -4.24
C GLY A 18 -27.23 -19.59 -5.50
N SER A 19 -27.61 -20.82 -5.84
CA SER A 19 -28.23 -21.11 -7.15
C SER A 19 -29.75 -21.37 -7.14
N HIS A 20 -30.44 -21.40 -6.00
CA HIS A 20 -31.88 -21.75 -5.96
C HIS A 20 -32.85 -20.56 -5.77
N TRP A 21 -32.38 -19.32 -5.67
CA TRP A 21 -33.26 -18.15 -5.49
C TRP A 21 -33.52 -17.35 -6.79
N PHE A 22 -32.92 -17.76 -7.93
CA PHE A 22 -33.37 -17.34 -9.26
C PHE A 22 -34.55 -18.20 -9.71
N SER A 23 -35.66 -18.09 -9.00
CA SER A 23 -36.97 -18.47 -9.53
C SER A 23 -37.75 -17.17 -9.66
N GLY A 24 -37.84 -16.68 -10.90
CA GLY A 24 -38.74 -15.57 -11.23
C GLY A 24 -40.19 -15.93 -10.89
N PRO A 25 -41.08 -14.94 -10.72
CA PRO A 25 -42.49 -15.21 -10.47
C PRO A 25 -43.05 -16.15 -11.55
N PRO A 26 -43.95 -17.09 -11.22
CA PRO A 26 -44.63 -17.88 -12.24
C PRO A 26 -45.34 -16.94 -13.22
N PRO A 27 -45.34 -17.25 -14.53
CA PRO A 27 -46.14 -16.48 -15.48
C PRO A 27 -47.61 -16.56 -15.02
N PRO A 28 -48.34 -15.42 -15.00
CA PRO A 28 -49.76 -15.47 -14.71
C PRO A 28 -50.43 -16.40 -15.74
N ALA A 29 -51.14 -17.40 -15.22
CA ALA A 29 -52.03 -18.23 -15.98
C ALA A 29 -53.06 -17.36 -16.71
N ASP A 30 -53.41 -17.78 -17.92
CA ASP A 30 -54.36 -17.17 -18.84
C ASP A 30 -55.65 -16.70 -18.14
N ALA A 31 -55.64 -15.43 -17.72
CA ALA A 31 -56.86 -14.68 -17.49
C ALA A 31 -57.26 -14.09 -18.84
N ALA A 32 -58.25 -14.72 -19.45
CA ALA A 32 -58.91 -14.28 -20.67
C ALA A 32 -59.22 -12.76 -20.63
N PRO A 33 -59.06 -12.05 -21.76
CA PRO A 33 -59.07 -10.60 -21.78
C PRO A 33 -60.52 -10.10 -21.70
N ASP A 34 -60.97 -9.64 -20.54
CA ASP A 34 -62.22 -8.86 -20.44
C ASP A 34 -61.95 -7.35 -20.48
N ARG A 35 -61.04 -6.96 -21.38
CA ARG A 35 -60.86 -5.58 -21.80
C ARG A 35 -61.05 -5.55 -23.31
N VAL A 36 -62.31 -5.61 -23.71
CA VAL A 36 -62.71 -5.18 -25.04
C VAL A 36 -62.52 -3.67 -25.09
N GLU A 37 -61.44 -3.26 -25.75
CA GLU A 37 -61.35 -1.96 -26.38
C GLU A 37 -62.64 -1.69 -27.18
N GLY A 38 -63.29 -0.56 -26.93
CA GLY A 38 -64.29 -0.04 -27.85
C GLY A 38 -65.70 -0.59 -27.70
N ALA A 39 -66.28 -0.57 -26.50
CA ALA A 39 -67.68 -0.17 -26.40
C ALA A 39 -67.75 1.33 -26.72
N VAL A 40 -67.79 1.63 -28.01
CA VAL A 40 -68.12 2.94 -28.57
C VAL A 40 -69.49 3.33 -28.01
N LEU A 41 -69.50 4.08 -26.91
CA LEU A 41 -70.65 4.90 -26.60
C LEU A 41 -70.68 5.96 -27.71
N ARG A 42 -71.49 5.69 -28.74
CA ARG A 42 -71.89 6.69 -29.72
C ARG A 42 -72.70 7.75 -28.98
N PHE A 43 -72.00 8.70 -28.38
CA PHE A 43 -72.58 10.02 -28.19
C PHE A 43 -72.78 10.59 -29.60
N GLY A 44 -74.04 10.81 -29.98
CA GLY A 44 -74.38 11.51 -31.21
C GLY A 44 -73.65 12.86 -31.30
N PRO A 45 -73.50 13.44 -32.49
CA PRO A 45 -72.68 14.63 -32.66
C PRO A 45 -73.24 15.79 -31.83
N GLY A 46 -72.48 16.19 -30.81
CA GLY A 46 -72.68 17.41 -30.04
C GLY A 46 -73.12 17.21 -28.59
N VAL A 47 -72.23 16.75 -27.70
CA VAL A 47 -72.30 17.11 -26.27
C VAL A 47 -70.90 17.17 -25.66
N THR A 48 -70.26 18.34 -25.69
CA THR A 48 -69.14 18.63 -24.78
C THR A 48 -69.72 19.01 -23.42
N ALA A 49 -69.83 18.04 -22.51
CA ALA A 49 -70.14 18.32 -21.11
C ALA A 49 -68.90 18.87 -20.39
N ALA A 50 -68.48 20.09 -20.75
CA ALA A 50 -67.59 20.89 -19.94
C ALA A 50 -68.45 21.72 -18.97
N LEU A 51 -68.66 21.20 -17.76
CA LEU A 51 -69.19 21.99 -16.66
C LEU A 51 -68.01 22.66 -15.95
N PRO A 52 -68.00 23.99 -15.78
CA PRO A 52 -67.00 24.65 -14.95
C PRO A 52 -67.30 24.36 -13.47
N ALA A 53 -66.31 23.86 -12.73
CA ALA A 53 -66.41 23.72 -11.28
C ALA A 53 -66.50 25.11 -10.61
N PRO A 54 -67.50 25.40 -9.78
CA PRO A 54 -67.75 26.75 -9.26
C PRO A 54 -66.91 27.12 -8.02
N PHE A 55 -65.83 26.40 -7.69
CA PHE A 55 -64.99 26.71 -6.53
C PHE A 55 -63.51 26.40 -6.79
N PRO A 56 -62.58 27.26 -6.36
CA PRO A 56 -61.16 27.02 -6.50
C PRO A 56 -60.72 25.92 -5.53
N VAL A 57 -60.51 24.70 -6.04
CA VAL A 57 -59.74 23.68 -5.33
C VAL A 57 -58.28 24.10 -5.32
N THR A 58 -57.83 24.66 -4.19
CA THR A 58 -56.39 24.79 -3.93
C THR A 58 -55.85 23.40 -3.66
N SER A 59 -55.07 22.85 -4.58
CA SER A 59 -54.32 21.63 -4.33
C SER A 59 -53.25 21.91 -3.29
N ALA A 60 -53.39 21.32 -2.10
CA ALA A 60 -52.31 21.32 -1.11
C ALA A 60 -51.10 20.58 -1.71
N PRO A 61 -49.87 21.12 -1.60
CA PRO A 61 -48.70 20.44 -2.13
C PRO A 61 -48.49 19.12 -1.39
N ALA A 62 -48.40 18.02 -2.13
CA ALA A 62 -48.04 16.72 -1.57
C ALA A 62 -46.67 16.80 -0.87
N PRO A 63 -46.50 16.22 0.33
CA PRO A 63 -45.20 16.19 0.98
C PRO A 63 -44.21 15.41 0.12
N ALA A 64 -43.10 16.06 -0.26
CA ALA A 64 -42.04 15.43 -1.01
C ALA A 64 -41.45 14.23 -0.22
N PRO A 65 -41.15 13.09 -0.86
CA PRO A 65 -40.57 11.94 -0.17
C PRO A 65 -39.24 12.35 0.48
N PRO A 66 -38.93 11.86 1.69
CA PRO A 66 -37.67 12.16 2.33
C PRO A 66 -36.53 11.68 1.44
N ARG A 67 -35.69 12.63 1.00
CA ARG A 67 -34.49 12.33 0.21
C ARG A 67 -33.63 11.36 1.01
N ARG A 68 -33.53 10.11 0.58
CA ARG A 68 -32.65 9.07 1.15
C ARG A 68 -31.18 9.45 0.94
N ARG A 69 -30.68 10.40 1.75
CA ARG A 69 -29.28 10.86 1.75
C ARG A 69 -28.41 10.10 2.78
N SER A 70 -28.94 9.10 3.48
CA SER A 70 -28.25 8.52 4.65
C SER A 70 -27.34 7.31 4.38
N GLY A 71 -27.31 6.78 3.15
CA GLY A 71 -26.41 5.67 2.80
C GLY A 71 -24.95 6.10 2.64
N TRP A 72 -24.70 7.31 2.13
CA TRP A 72 -23.35 7.77 1.82
C TRP A 72 -22.53 8.09 3.08
N ARG A 73 -23.18 8.59 4.13
CA ARG A 73 -22.58 8.90 5.44
C ARG A 73 -21.95 7.69 6.13
N ARG A 74 -22.33 6.46 5.78
CA ARG A 74 -21.74 5.26 6.41
C ARG A 74 -20.38 4.93 5.82
N TYR A 75 -20.18 5.24 4.55
CA TYR A 75 -18.90 5.00 3.86
C TYR A 75 -17.91 6.16 4.01
N THR A 76 -18.33 7.32 4.52
CA THR A 76 -17.40 8.44 4.72
C THR A 76 -16.30 8.10 5.71
N LEU A 77 -16.62 7.40 6.81
CA LEU A 77 -15.61 7.01 7.79
C LEU A 77 -14.64 5.98 7.21
N ALA A 78 -15.16 4.96 6.52
CA ALA A 78 -14.32 3.96 5.84
C ALA A 78 -13.42 4.60 4.77
N ALA A 79 -13.96 5.54 3.98
CA ALA A 79 -13.20 6.26 2.96
C ALA A 79 -12.12 7.17 3.57
N VAL A 80 -12.40 7.85 4.68
CA VAL A 80 -11.40 8.68 5.39
C VAL A 80 -10.28 7.82 5.97
N VAL A 81 -10.62 6.68 6.58
CA VAL A 81 -9.60 5.74 7.10
C VAL A 81 -8.75 5.19 5.95
N LEU A 82 -9.38 4.74 4.85
CA LEU A 82 -8.65 4.25 3.68
C LEU A 82 -7.76 5.34 3.07
N ALA A 83 -8.26 6.56 2.90
CA ALA A 83 -7.47 7.68 2.41
C ALA A 83 -6.32 8.02 3.35
N GLY A 84 -6.54 7.99 4.68
CA GLY A 84 -5.49 8.18 5.68
C GLY A 84 -4.41 7.10 5.64
N VAL A 85 -4.80 5.83 5.47
CA VAL A 85 -3.86 4.70 5.31
C VAL A 85 -3.07 4.84 4.01
N LEU A 86 -3.73 5.15 2.89
CA LEU A 86 -3.05 5.36 1.60
C LEU A 86 -2.11 6.57 1.64
N ALA A 87 -2.52 7.67 2.28
CA ALA A 87 -1.66 8.84 2.48
C ALA A 87 -0.46 8.49 3.37
N TYR A 88 -0.67 7.74 4.45
CA TYR A 88 0.40 7.28 5.34
C TYR A 88 1.38 6.35 4.62
N LEU A 89 0.88 5.36 3.89
CA LEU A 89 1.71 4.44 3.10
C LEU A 89 2.44 5.18 1.97
N GLY A 90 1.76 6.13 1.31
CA GLY A 90 2.37 7.01 0.31
C GLY A 90 3.49 7.84 0.93
N TRP A 91 3.29 8.38 2.13
CA TRP A 91 4.32 9.12 2.86
C TRP A 91 5.48 8.22 3.30
N GLN A 92 5.22 6.98 3.72
CA GLN A 92 6.28 6.03 4.01
C GLN A 92 7.08 5.65 2.77
N ARG A 93 6.46 5.64 1.59
CA ARG A 93 7.10 5.24 0.33
C ARG A 93 7.84 6.39 -0.37
N PHE A 94 7.29 7.61 -0.31
CA PHE A 94 7.72 8.79 -1.07
C PHE A 94 8.05 10.00 -0.18
N GLY A 95 8.12 9.81 1.14
CA GLY A 95 8.48 10.86 2.08
C GLY A 95 9.81 11.52 1.70
N PRO A 96 10.01 12.80 2.10
CA PRO A 96 11.23 13.53 1.80
C PRO A 96 12.44 12.74 2.28
N ALA A 97 13.37 12.47 1.37
CA ALA A 97 14.57 11.71 1.70
C ALA A 97 15.42 12.46 2.74
N VAL A 98 16.14 11.69 3.56
CA VAL A 98 17.12 12.22 4.51
C VAL A 98 18.15 13.07 3.75
N GLU A 99 18.48 14.25 4.25
CA GLU A 99 19.48 15.09 3.59
C GLU A 99 20.88 14.76 4.13
N VAL A 100 21.81 14.45 3.24
CA VAL A 100 23.19 14.09 3.61
C VAL A 100 24.09 15.31 3.48
N ARG A 101 24.61 15.77 4.62
CA ARG A 101 25.47 16.97 4.70
C ARG A 101 26.93 16.63 4.47
N GLU A 102 27.40 15.57 5.10
CA GLU A 102 28.82 15.20 5.11
C GLU A 102 28.96 13.68 5.21
N VAL A 103 30.01 13.16 4.58
CA VAL A 103 30.41 11.76 4.69
C VAL A 103 31.89 11.75 5.00
N ALA A 104 32.26 11.17 6.13
CA ALA A 104 33.65 10.95 6.52
C ALA A 104 33.88 9.46 6.75
N VAL A 105 35.04 8.97 6.34
CA VAL A 105 35.46 7.58 6.59
C VAL A 105 36.70 7.63 7.46
N SER A 106 36.72 6.80 8.49
CA SER A 106 37.79 6.72 9.47
C SER A 106 38.08 5.26 9.82
N THR A 107 39.29 5.01 10.28
CA THR A 107 39.77 3.70 10.72
C THR A 107 40.91 3.92 11.72
N ASP A 108 41.35 2.88 12.43
CA ASP A 108 42.57 2.98 13.23
C ASP A 108 43.76 3.23 12.29
N PRO A 109 44.48 4.37 12.41
CA PRO A 109 45.61 4.68 11.54
C PRO A 109 46.78 3.69 11.72
N ARG A 110 46.85 2.95 12.83
CA ARG A 110 47.84 1.89 13.04
C ARG A 110 47.57 0.65 12.20
N GLY A 111 46.36 0.52 11.66
CA GLY A 111 45.92 -0.68 10.96
C GLY A 111 45.64 -1.85 11.91
N PRO A 112 45.11 -2.97 11.37
CA PRO A 112 44.80 -4.14 12.18
C PRO A 112 46.08 -4.91 12.57
N ALA A 113 45.99 -5.68 13.65
CA ALA A 113 47.02 -6.64 14.02
C ALA A 113 47.15 -7.77 12.98
N CYS A 114 48.23 -8.55 13.07
CA CYS A 114 48.44 -9.74 12.23
C CYS A 114 47.22 -10.67 12.27
N ASP A 115 46.78 -11.12 11.09
CA ASP A 115 45.63 -12.02 10.93
C ASP A 115 44.32 -11.53 11.58
N ALA A 116 44.19 -10.21 11.78
CA ALA A 116 43.02 -9.57 12.37
C ALA A 116 42.17 -8.82 11.33
N ALA A 117 41.00 -8.36 11.78
CA ALA A 117 40.12 -7.54 10.98
C ALA A 117 40.30 -6.05 11.31
N ALA A 118 40.33 -5.21 10.28
CA ALA A 118 40.15 -3.77 10.42
C ALA A 118 38.66 -3.45 10.47
N ASP A 119 38.24 -2.66 11.45
CA ASP A 119 36.94 -2.01 11.47
C ASP A 119 37.07 -0.62 10.83
N VAL A 120 36.53 -0.48 9.64
CA VAL A 120 36.48 0.80 8.92
C VAL A 120 35.09 1.39 9.15
N VAL A 121 35.06 2.60 9.69
CA VAL A 121 33.84 3.26 10.13
C VAL A 121 33.60 4.51 9.28
N ALA A 122 32.47 4.54 8.57
CA ALA A 122 31.99 5.74 7.93
C ALA A 122 30.92 6.42 8.77
N THR A 123 31.12 7.70 9.03
CA THR A 123 30.16 8.59 9.70
C THR A 123 29.48 9.46 8.66
N VAL A 124 28.17 9.28 8.51
CA VAL A 124 27.32 10.07 7.61
C VAL A 124 26.54 11.07 8.45
N ARG A 125 26.77 12.37 8.24
CA ARG A 125 26.02 13.44 8.91
C ARG A 125 24.77 13.77 8.12
N THR A 126 23.63 13.73 8.79
CA THR A 126 22.31 13.96 8.20
C THR A 126 21.58 15.13 8.87
N ASP A 127 20.46 15.55 8.29
CA ASP A 127 19.57 16.59 8.82
C ASP A 127 18.64 16.13 9.95
N GLY A 128 18.78 14.89 10.43
CA GLY A 128 17.93 14.33 11.48
C GLY A 128 16.58 13.81 10.99
N ARG A 129 16.29 13.88 9.69
CA ARG A 129 15.07 13.31 9.13
C ARG A 129 15.19 11.79 9.00
N PRO A 130 14.08 11.05 9.19
CA PRO A 130 14.08 9.62 8.90
C PRO A 130 14.30 9.38 7.41
N GLY A 131 15.03 8.34 7.06
CA GLY A 131 15.26 7.99 5.67
C GLY A 131 16.06 6.70 5.50
N THR A 132 16.34 6.38 4.25
CA THR A 132 17.11 5.19 3.88
C THR A 132 18.35 5.62 3.11
N LEU A 133 19.50 5.14 3.54
CA LEU A 133 20.78 5.34 2.88
C LEU A 133 21.13 4.09 2.09
N THR A 134 21.46 4.27 0.83
CA THR A 134 21.93 3.18 -0.04
C THR A 134 23.39 3.41 -0.35
N TYR A 135 24.24 2.44 -0.03
CA TYR A 135 25.69 2.58 -0.14
C TYR A 135 26.38 1.29 -0.55
N ARG A 136 27.64 1.40 -0.94
CA ARG A 136 28.54 0.27 -1.20
C ARG A 136 29.95 0.61 -0.77
N TRP A 137 30.69 -0.42 -0.42
CA TRP A 137 32.11 -0.36 -0.09
C TRP A 137 32.95 -0.85 -1.25
N VAL A 138 34.02 -0.12 -1.56
CA VAL A 138 35.04 -0.51 -2.52
C VAL A 138 36.36 -0.62 -1.79
N ARG A 139 37.02 -1.77 -1.92
CA ARG A 139 38.30 -2.05 -1.26
C ARG A 139 39.42 -2.01 -2.30
N SER A 140 40.64 -1.67 -1.87
CA SER A 140 41.82 -1.66 -2.76
C SER A 140 42.19 -3.03 -3.34
N ASP A 141 41.68 -4.12 -2.77
CA ASP A 141 41.81 -5.48 -3.31
C ASP A 141 40.95 -5.73 -4.57
N GLY A 142 40.20 -4.72 -5.03
CA GLY A 142 39.31 -4.78 -6.18
C GLY A 142 37.92 -5.36 -5.86
N THR A 143 37.71 -5.81 -4.63
CA THR A 143 36.41 -6.32 -4.19
C THR A 143 35.47 -5.17 -3.89
N ARG A 144 34.22 -5.35 -4.29
CA ARG A 144 33.14 -4.41 -4.01
C ARG A 144 32.07 -5.15 -3.23
N SER A 145 31.51 -4.50 -2.22
CA SER A 145 30.33 -5.02 -1.56
C SER A 145 29.12 -4.94 -2.50
N GLU A 146 28.10 -5.72 -2.19
CA GLU A 146 26.77 -5.48 -2.73
C GLU A 146 26.24 -4.12 -2.27
N GLU A 147 25.10 -3.73 -2.80
CA GLU A 147 24.41 -2.52 -2.39
C GLU A 147 23.74 -2.75 -1.02
N LEU A 148 24.27 -2.09 0.01
CA LEU A 148 23.73 -2.15 1.36
C LEU A 148 22.76 -1.01 1.60
N THR A 149 21.76 -1.28 2.43
CA THR A 149 20.71 -0.35 2.78
C THR A 149 20.67 -0.16 4.28
N GLU A 150 20.91 1.07 4.74
CA GLU A 150 20.81 1.44 6.16
C GLU A 150 19.58 2.33 6.40
N ARG A 151 18.77 2.01 7.41
CA ARG A 151 17.64 2.86 7.81
C ARG A 151 18.07 3.81 8.91
N VAL A 152 17.94 5.10 8.65
CA VAL A 152 18.22 6.15 9.62
C VAL A 152 16.91 6.49 10.36
N PRO A 153 16.81 6.25 11.67
CA PRO A 153 15.68 6.69 12.47
C PRO A 153 15.60 8.21 12.53
N GLY A 154 14.39 8.75 12.66
CA GLY A 154 14.21 10.18 12.90
C GLY A 154 14.88 10.64 14.20
N GLY A 155 15.42 11.86 14.21
CA GLY A 155 16.13 12.44 15.35
C GLY A 155 17.61 12.07 15.44
N ARG A 156 18.12 11.21 14.55
CA ARG A 156 19.57 10.92 14.46
C ARG A 156 20.22 11.76 13.37
N THR A 157 21.16 12.61 13.76
CA THR A 157 21.96 13.46 12.86
C THR A 157 23.24 12.80 12.38
N GLU A 158 23.53 11.59 12.86
CA GLU A 158 24.72 10.83 12.51
C GLU A 158 24.34 9.35 12.35
N ALA A 159 24.76 8.77 11.23
CA ALA A 159 24.61 7.36 10.93
C ALA A 159 26.00 6.75 10.71
N THR A 160 26.23 5.61 11.37
CA THR A 160 27.52 4.92 11.36
C THR A 160 27.41 3.67 10.52
N LEU A 161 28.27 3.55 9.51
CA LEU A 161 28.33 2.40 8.61
C LEU A 161 29.66 1.70 8.82
N HIS A 162 29.62 0.39 9.12
CA HIS A 162 30.80 -0.39 9.42
C HIS A 162 31.19 -1.29 8.24
N LEU A 163 32.49 -1.40 8.02
CA LEU A 163 33.10 -2.39 7.13
C LEU A 163 34.13 -3.17 7.93
N MET A 164 33.86 -4.45 8.12
CA MET A 164 34.80 -5.40 8.72
C MET A 164 35.64 -6.04 7.62
N TRP A 165 36.93 -5.76 7.59
CA TRP A 165 37.85 -6.31 6.57
C TRP A 165 38.97 -7.13 7.22
N THR A 166 38.94 -8.44 7.00
CA THR A 166 39.96 -9.38 7.49
C THR A 166 41.22 -9.36 6.63
N PHE A 167 42.37 -9.18 7.27
CA PHE A 167 43.69 -9.35 6.66
C PHE A 167 44.30 -10.67 7.12
N ARG A 168 45.07 -11.33 6.25
CA ARG A 168 45.79 -12.56 6.59
C ARG A 168 47.17 -12.58 5.95
N GLY A 169 48.12 -13.19 6.64
CA GLY A 169 49.49 -13.36 6.18
C GLY A 169 50.44 -12.25 6.62
N THR A 170 51.71 -12.46 6.33
CA THR A 170 52.81 -11.56 6.72
C THR A 170 53.15 -10.59 5.60
N GLY A 171 53.67 -9.41 5.95
CA GLY A 171 54.06 -8.38 4.99
C GLY A 171 53.53 -7.00 5.30
N THR A 172 53.74 -6.07 4.38
CA THR A 172 53.26 -4.69 4.49
C THR A 172 52.50 -4.32 3.23
N TYR A 173 51.24 -3.94 3.38
CA TYR A 173 50.33 -3.69 2.26
C TYR A 173 49.51 -2.42 2.51
N PRO A 174 49.48 -1.48 1.54
CA PRO A 174 48.60 -0.33 1.61
C PRO A 174 47.14 -0.79 1.38
N ALA A 175 46.27 -0.41 2.30
CA ALA A 175 44.84 -0.71 2.26
C ALA A 175 44.05 0.59 2.10
N ARG A 176 43.17 0.63 1.10
CA ARG A 176 42.24 1.75 0.89
C ARG A 176 40.82 1.23 0.95
N ALA A 177 39.98 1.88 1.75
CA ALA A 177 38.57 1.60 1.84
C ALA A 177 37.78 2.85 1.44
N GLU A 178 36.92 2.69 0.46
CA GLU A 178 36.10 3.77 -0.10
C GLU A 178 34.62 3.45 0.11
N LEU A 179 33.89 4.39 0.71
CA LEU A 179 32.44 4.38 0.78
C LEU A 179 31.88 5.16 -0.40
N GLN A 180 31.03 4.52 -1.19
CA GLN A 180 30.22 5.15 -2.21
C GLN A 180 28.77 5.17 -1.75
N LEU A 181 28.28 6.36 -1.42
CA LEU A 181 26.88 6.61 -1.13
C LEU A 181 26.17 6.84 -2.47
N LEU A 182 25.09 6.10 -2.72
CA LEU A 182 24.35 6.10 -3.99
C LEU A 182 23.02 6.86 -3.87
N SER A 183 22.37 6.75 -2.72
CA SER A 183 21.13 7.45 -2.42
C SER A 183 21.11 7.86 -0.96
N PRO A 184 20.56 9.04 -0.63
CA PRO A 184 19.77 9.94 -1.49
C PRO A 184 20.57 10.97 -2.30
N THR A 185 21.88 11.05 -2.10
CA THR A 185 22.79 11.86 -2.92
C THR A 185 24.03 11.05 -3.18
N GLU A 186 24.55 11.12 -4.40
CA GLU A 186 25.80 10.46 -4.74
C GLU A 186 26.98 11.20 -4.10
N ARG A 187 27.69 10.54 -3.18
CA ARG A 187 28.91 11.06 -2.55
C ARG A 187 29.89 9.93 -2.28
N THR A 188 31.16 10.27 -2.31
CA THR A 188 32.25 9.31 -2.09
C THR A 188 33.20 9.85 -1.03
N ALA A 189 33.62 8.98 -0.13
CA ALA A 189 34.65 9.27 0.85
C ALA A 189 35.54 8.04 1.03
N ALA A 190 36.82 8.24 1.28
CA ALA A 190 37.78 7.15 1.38
C ALA A 190 38.76 7.39 2.53
N THR A 191 39.25 6.29 3.09
CA THR A 191 40.36 6.29 4.04
C THR A 191 41.43 5.32 3.59
N GLU A 192 42.66 5.62 3.97
CA GLU A 192 43.82 4.77 3.72
C GLU A 192 44.47 4.41 5.05
N PHE A 193 44.97 3.18 5.13
CA PHE A 193 45.75 2.67 6.25
C PHE A 193 46.71 1.61 5.73
N THR A 194 47.72 1.27 6.52
CA THR A 194 48.69 0.23 6.14
C THR A 194 48.54 -0.97 7.04
N TYR A 195 48.40 -2.16 6.46
CA TYR A 195 48.53 -3.40 7.20
C TYR A 195 50.01 -3.76 7.31
N THR A 196 50.51 -3.97 8.52
CA THR A 196 51.90 -4.35 8.77
C THR A 196 51.92 -5.56 9.69
N CYS A 197 52.42 -6.67 9.18
CA CYS A 197 52.66 -7.87 9.96
C CYS A 197 54.11 -8.33 9.79
N PRO A 198 54.91 -8.42 10.88
CA PRO A 198 56.26 -8.94 10.81
C PRO A 198 56.27 -10.38 10.30
N ARG A 199 57.39 -10.77 9.67
CA ARG A 199 57.64 -12.16 9.26
C ARG A 199 58.04 -13.03 10.44
#